data_AF-A0A5M6IMS4-F1
#
_entry.id   AF-A0A5M6IMS4-F1
#
_cell.length_a   1.000
_cell.length_b   1.000
_cell.length_c   1.000
_cell.angle_alpha   90.00
_cell.angle_beta   90.00
_cell.angle_gamma   90.00
#
_symmetry.space_group_name_H-M   'P 1'
#
loop_
_entity.id
_entity.type
_entity.pdbx_description
1 polymer ?
#
loop_
_entity_poly.entity_id
_entity_poly.type
_entity_poly.pdbx_seq_one_letter_code
_entity_poly.pdbx_strand_id
1 'polypeptide(L)' 'MMTNAACEWVEAGTFESVTAAARRIREIEGISGNLFLQMLIEPDFGTDAEAFAHLEYTGKQALYVIKRRVN' A
#
# COMPACT_ATOMS: atom_id res chain seq x y z
N MET A 1 7.43 7.43 -21.86
CA MET A 1 7.62 6.53 -20.71
C MET A 1 8.18 7.37 -19.58
N MET A 2 7.32 7.92 -18.71
CA MET A 2 7.79 8.66 -17.54
C MET A 2 8.14 7.63 -16.48
N THR A 3 9.42 7.32 -16.33
CA THR A 3 9.90 6.73 -15.07
C THR A 3 9.71 7.80 -14.02
N ASN A 4 8.87 7.53 -13.02
CA ASN A 4 8.56 8.45 -11.93
C ASN A 4 9.86 8.77 -11.15
N ALA A 5 10.60 9.78 -11.61
CA ALA A 5 11.88 10.19 -11.05
C ALA A 5 11.74 10.86 -9.67
N ALA A 6 10.51 11.10 -9.22
CA ALA A 6 10.21 11.83 -8.00
C ALA A 6 10.03 10.94 -6.75
N CYS A 7 10.01 9.60 -6.88
CA CYS A 7 9.67 8.71 -5.76
C CYS A 7 8.39 9.15 -5.03
N GLU A 8 7.38 9.58 -5.78
CA GLU A 8 6.10 9.99 -5.20
C GLU A 8 5.22 8.77 -4.94
N TRP A 9 4.67 8.72 -3.74
CA TRP A 9 3.69 7.72 -3.35
C TRP A 9 2.36 7.96 -4.08
N VAL A 10 1.87 6.93 -4.78
CA VAL A 10 0.57 6.96 -5.46
C VAL A 10 -0.43 6.11 -4.66
N GLU A 11 -1.66 6.60 -4.52
CA GLU A 11 -2.70 5.81 -3.85
C GLU A 11 -3.08 4.58 -4.70
N ALA A 12 -2.83 3.37 -4.19
CA ALA A 12 -3.27 2.12 -4.82
C ALA A 12 -4.78 1.90 -4.68
N GLY A 13 -5.39 2.52 -3.66
CA GLY A 13 -6.80 2.51 -3.37
C GLY A 13 -7.10 2.28 -1.89
N THR A 14 -8.40 2.20 -1.62
CA THR A 14 -8.95 1.89 -0.30
C THR A 14 -9.56 0.49 -0.29
N PHE A 15 -9.16 -0.36 0.66
CA PHE A 15 -9.53 -1.79 0.67
C PHE A 15 -10.07 -2.28 2.01
N GLU A 16 -10.95 -3.29 1.96
CA GLU A 16 -11.52 -3.93 3.15
C GLU A 16 -10.50 -4.80 3.92
N SER A 17 -9.42 -5.24 3.26
CA SER A 17 -8.38 -6.08 3.88
C SER A 17 -7.01 -5.93 3.22
N VAL A 18 -5.95 -6.26 3.99
CA VAL A 18 -4.55 -6.28 3.52
C VAL A 18 -4.35 -7.23 2.34
N THR A 19 -5.05 -8.37 2.32
CA THR A 19 -4.97 -9.33 1.23
C THR A 19 -5.57 -8.79 -0.07
N ALA A 20 -6.66 -8.02 0.01
CA ALA A 20 -7.26 -7.36 -1.16
C ALA A 20 -6.31 -6.31 -1.75
N ALA A 21 -5.68 -5.50 -0.90
CA ALA A 21 -4.65 -4.55 -1.31
C ALA A 21 -3.44 -5.23 -1.97
N ALA A 22 -2.92 -6.29 -1.37
CA ALA A 22 -1.78 -7.04 -1.90
C ALA A 22 -2.09 -7.63 -3.29
N ARG A 23 -3.30 -8.16 -3.51
CA ARG A 23 -3.72 -8.63 -4.85
C ARG A 23 -3.69 -7.51 -5.88
N ARG A 24 -4.21 -6.32 -5.53
CA ARG A 24 -4.21 -5.18 -6.44
C ARG A 24 -2.80 -4.75 -6.85
N ILE A 25 -1.87 -4.68 -5.90
CA ILE A 25 -0.48 -4.33 -6.20
C ILE A 25 0.16 -5.38 -7.11
N ARG A 26 -0.09 -6.67 -6.84
CA ARG A 26 0.43 -7.75 -7.70
C ARG A 26 -0.06 -7.64 -9.14
N GLU A 27 -1.32 -7.25 -9.34
CA GLU A 27 -1.88 -7.00 -10.68
C GLU A 27 -1.18 -5.83 -11.38
N ILE A 28 -0.99 -4.70 -10.68
CA ILE A 28 -0.37 -3.50 -11.25
C ILE A 28 1.10 -3.76 -11.61
N GLU A 29 1.86 -4.39 -10.70
CA GLU A 29 3.30 -4.61 -10.85
C GLU A 29 3.65 -5.90 -11.61
N GLY A 30 2.66 -6.74 -11.94
CA GLY A 30 2.87 -8.03 -12.60
C GLY A 30 3.65 -9.05 -11.75
N ILE A 31 3.43 -9.06 -10.43
CA ILE A 31 4.20 -9.88 -9.48
C ILE A 31 3.59 -11.28 -9.34
N SER A 32 4.37 -12.30 -9.72
CA SER A 32 4.10 -13.70 -9.41
C SER A 32 4.80 -14.12 -8.11
N GLY A 33 4.06 -14.19 -7.00
CA GLY A 33 4.60 -14.66 -5.72
C GLY A 33 4.10 -13.90 -4.50
N ASN A 34 4.85 -14.03 -3.41
CA ASN A 34 4.58 -13.34 -2.15
C ASN A 34 4.99 -11.87 -2.24
N LEU A 35 4.29 -11.02 -1.48
CA LEU A 35 4.54 -9.60 -1.41
C LEU A 35 4.79 -9.22 0.05
N PHE A 36 5.82 -8.41 0.28
CA PHE A 36 6.09 -7.82 1.59
C PHE A 36 5.57 -6.39 1.59
N LEU A 37 4.73 -6.07 2.57
CA LEU A 37 4.20 -4.72 2.79
C LEU A 37 4.88 -4.15 4.03
N GLN A 38 5.23 -2.86 3.97
CA GLN A 38 5.63 -2.11 5.15
C GLN A 38 4.39 -1.47 5.75
N MET A 39 4.30 -1.48 7.08
CA MET A 39 3.25 -0.80 7.80
C MET A 39 3.83 0.43 8.47
N LEU A 40 3.20 1.57 8.23
CA LEU A 40 3.50 2.78 8.95
C LEU A 40 2.54 2.88 10.13
N ILE A 41 3.07 2.72 11.33
CA ILE A 41 2.33 2.92 12.57
C ILE A 41 2.83 4.23 13.17
N GLU A 42 2.02 5.29 13.08
CA GLU A 42 2.30 6.50 13.84
C GLU A 42 1.86 6.26 15.29
N PRO A 43 2.74 6.48 16.28
CA PRO A 43 2.45 6.18 17.69
C PRO A 43 1.31 7.04 18.27
N ASP A 44 0.98 8.15 17.60
CA ASP A 44 -0.10 9.05 17.99
C ASP A 44 -1.46 8.70 17.35
N PHE A 45 -1.54 7.64 16.53
CA PHE A 45 -2.84 7.12 16.11
C PHE A 45 -3.57 6.50 17.30
N GLY A 46 -4.84 6.85 17.47
CA GLY A 46 -5.62 6.57 18.67
C GLY A 46 -5.93 5.08 18.85
N THR A 47 -6.05 4.31 17.75
CA THR A 47 -6.36 2.87 17.81
C THR A 47 -5.51 2.01 16.87
N ASP A 48 -5.30 0.75 17.24
CA ASP A 48 -4.67 -0.25 16.35
C ASP A 48 -5.34 -0.31 14.97
N ALA A 49 -6.66 -0.13 14.90
CA ALA A 49 -7.39 -0.14 13.64
C ALA A 49 -6.96 1.01 12.70
N GLU A 50 -6.60 2.17 13.26
CA GLU A 50 -6.05 3.32 12.53
C GLU A 50 -4.58 3.07 12.16
N ALA A 51 -3.79 2.45 13.04
CA ALA A 51 -2.43 2.02 12.73
C ALA A 51 -2.37 1.04 11.56
N PHE A 52 -3.33 0.10 11.48
CA PHE A 52 -3.47 -0.82 10.35
C PHE A 52 -4.08 -0.18 9.09
N ALA A 53 -4.45 1.10 9.13
CA ALA A 53 -5.11 1.77 8.03
C ALA A 53 -4.13 2.27 6.95
N HIS A 54 -2.82 2.29 7.21
CA HIS A 54 -1.81 2.80 6.29
C HIS A 54 -0.74 1.73 6.01
N LEU A 55 -0.70 1.26 4.76
CA LEU A 55 0.33 0.35 4.28
C LEU A 55 1.08 0.97 3.11
N GLU A 56 2.38 0.71 3.05
CA GLU A 56 3.29 1.22 2.05
C GLU A 56 3.93 0.06 1.28
N TYR A 57 4.07 0.22 -0.03
CA TYR A 57 4.76 -0.73 -0.89
C TYR A 57 5.68 -0.05 -1.91
N THR A 58 6.96 -0.38 -1.85
CA THR A 58 7.97 0.05 -2.81
C THR A 58 8.17 -1.01 -3.88
N GLY A 59 7.63 -0.76 -5.08
CA GLY A 59 7.67 -1.67 -6.22
C GLY A 59 8.77 -1.36 -7.22
N LYS A 60 8.75 -2.07 -8.35
CA LYS A 60 9.68 -1.82 -9.47
C LYS A 60 9.25 -0.61 -10.30
N GLN A 61 7.94 -0.38 -10.41
CA GLN A 61 7.40 0.65 -11.29
C GLN A 61 6.95 1.90 -10.51
N ALA A 62 6.48 1.74 -9.27
CA ALA A 62 6.06 2.85 -8.43
C ALA A 62 6.11 2.54 -6.92
N LEU A 63 5.90 3.59 -6.12
CA LEU A 63 5.66 3.54 -4.69
C LEU A 63 4.15 3.67 -4.44
N TYR A 64 3.56 2.78 -3.65
CA TYR A 64 2.12 2.78 -3.37
C TYR A 64 1.78 2.96 -1.90
N VAL A 65 0.89 3.90 -1.62
CA VAL A 65 0.18 4.00 -0.35
C VAL A 65 -1.17 3.31 -0.49
N ILE A 66 -1.51 2.51 0.50
CA ILE A 66 -2.73 1.71 0.55
C ILE A 66 -3.46 2.11 1.82
N LYS A 67 -4.74 2.43 1.67
CA LYS A 67 -5.59 2.80 2.80
C LYS A 67 -6.59 1.70 3.12
N ARG A 68 -6.88 1.48 4.40
CA ARG A 68 -7.99 0.61 4.80
C ARG A 68 -9.32 1.36 4.68
N ARG A 69 -10.36 0.68 4.20
CA ARG A 69 -11.72 1.21 4.29
C ARG A 69 -12.23 1.09 5.72
N VAL A 70 -12.67 2.19 6.28
CA VAL A 70 -13.43 2.21 7.53
C VAL A 70 -14.89 2.36 7.14
N ASN A 71 -15.73 1.40 7.54
CA ASN A 71 -17.18 1.47 7.39
C ASN A 71 -17.80 2.14 8.61
#